data_AF-A0A844F9N8-F1
#
_entry.id   AF-A0A844F9N8-F1
#
_cell.length_a   1.000
_cell.length_b   1.000
_cell.length_c   1.000
_cell.angle_alpha   90.00
_cell.angle_beta   90.00
_cell.angle_gamma   90.00
#
_symmetry.space_group_name_H-M   'P 1'
#
loop_
_entity.id
_entity.type
_entity.pdbx_description
1 polymer ?
#
loop_
_entity_poly.entity_id
_entity_poly.type
_entity_poly.pdbx_seq_one_letter_code
_entity_poly.pdbx_strand_id
1 'polypeptide(L)'
;MKRCFPQLLPAQEFLLPSSRQIDIVTKERYYNFFSEHIDGFKTSNDDKEMLPYVSTAVTWLISKTRDSTKFPLIAEENANFGFTYNLLGLKPFGIAISCIGVIFNSILMYLYFAHSVFVDLKILLSGLVIHLLFLLLWIFIITKSLVISAGKKYARALLSACDSGNID
;
A
#
# COMPACT_ATOMS: atom_id res chain seq x y z
N MET A 1 8.41 -2.93 -4.01
CA MET A 1 7.08 -3.45 -4.39
C MET A 1 7.05 -4.96 -4.67
N LYS A 2 8.13 -5.57 -5.19
CA LYS A 2 8.19 -6.99 -5.60
C LYS A 2 7.64 -8.04 -4.60
N ARG A 3 7.66 -7.76 -3.29
CA ARG A 3 7.09 -8.66 -2.25
C ARG A 3 5.57 -8.78 -2.30
N CYS A 4 4.88 -7.76 -2.82
CA CYS A 4 3.42 -7.70 -2.92
C CYS A 4 2.95 -7.68 -4.39
N PHE A 5 3.75 -7.08 -5.26
CA PHE A 5 3.48 -6.91 -6.69
C PHE A 5 4.72 -7.34 -7.48
N PRO A 6 4.88 -8.65 -7.75
CA PRO A 6 6.12 -9.19 -8.30
C PRO A 6 6.30 -8.88 -9.79
N GLN A 7 5.21 -8.77 -10.54
CA GLN A 7 5.21 -8.61 -11.99
C GLN A 7 4.73 -7.22 -12.43
N LEU A 8 3.55 -6.80 -11.95
CA LEU A 8 2.88 -5.57 -12.39
C LEU A 8 2.37 -4.77 -11.21
N LEU A 9 2.31 -3.44 -11.39
CA LEU A 9 1.57 -2.57 -10.48
C LEU A 9 0.06 -2.81 -10.66
N PRO A 10 -0.77 -2.60 -9.62
CA PRO A 10 -2.20 -2.87 -9.71
C PRO A 10 -2.90 -2.10 -10.83
N ALA A 11 -2.50 -0.85 -11.12
CA ALA A 11 -3.08 -0.09 -12.22
C ALA A 11 -2.79 -0.73 -13.59
N GLN A 12 -1.59 -1.30 -13.77
CA GLN A 12 -1.23 -2.01 -15.00
C GLN A 12 -2.03 -3.32 -15.11
N GLU A 13 -2.13 -4.07 -14.02
CA GLU A 13 -2.94 -5.30 -13.94
C GLU A 13 -4.42 -5.02 -14.23
N PHE A 14 -4.97 -3.91 -13.73
CA PHE A 14 -6.38 -3.57 -13.90
C PHE A 14 -6.73 -3.24 -15.36
N LEU A 15 -5.77 -2.67 -16.08
CA LEU A 15 -5.87 -2.35 -17.50
C LEU A 15 -5.56 -3.55 -18.41
N LEU A 16 -5.20 -4.73 -17.91
CA LEU A 16 -5.08 -5.90 -18.79
C LEU A 16 -6.47 -6.36 -19.28
N PRO A 17 -6.62 -6.80 -20.55
CA PRO A 17 -7.87 -7.33 -21.09
C PRO A 17 -8.54 -8.37 -20.19
N SER A 18 -7.77 -9.35 -19.69
CA SER A 18 -8.28 -10.44 -18.84
C SER A 18 -8.77 -9.99 -17.45
N SER A 19 -8.31 -8.82 -16.99
CA SER A 19 -8.55 -8.35 -15.63
C SER A 19 -10.00 -7.93 -15.41
N ARG A 20 -10.60 -8.39 -14.31
CA ARG A 20 -11.99 -8.07 -13.93
C ARG A 20 -12.08 -7.03 -12.80
N GLN A 21 -10.98 -6.34 -12.52
CA GLN A 21 -10.93 -5.34 -11.43
C GLN A 21 -11.65 -4.03 -11.80
N ILE A 22 -11.81 -3.78 -13.10
CA ILE A 22 -12.58 -2.69 -13.68
C ILE A 22 -13.56 -3.33 -14.67
N ASP A 23 -14.79 -2.82 -14.74
CA ASP A 23 -15.78 -3.30 -15.70
C ASP A 23 -15.36 -2.99 -17.15
N ILE A 24 -15.90 -3.74 -18.09
CA ILE A 24 -15.49 -3.69 -19.50
C ILE A 24 -15.74 -2.29 -20.09
N VAL A 25 -16.88 -1.67 -19.76
CA VAL A 25 -17.28 -0.37 -20.31
C VAL A 25 -16.36 0.74 -19.82
N THR A 26 -16.02 0.75 -18.53
CA THR A 26 -15.06 1.71 -17.97
C THR A 26 -13.66 1.50 -18.53
N LYS A 27 -13.23 0.24 -18.71
CA LYS A 27 -11.92 -0.06 -19.31
C LYS A 27 -11.84 0.43 -20.76
N GLU A 28 -12.90 0.26 -21.53
CA GLU A 28 -13.00 0.77 -22.91
C GLU A 28 -12.90 2.30 -22.94
N ARG A 29 -13.60 3.02 -22.04
CA ARG A 29 -13.45 4.48 -21.91
C ARG A 29 -12.01 4.87 -21.61
N TYR A 30 -11.33 4.17 -20.70
CA TYR A 30 -9.93 4.46 -20.38
C TYR A 30 -9.00 4.20 -21.56
N TYR A 31 -9.21 3.14 -22.34
CA TYR A 31 -8.44 2.90 -23.55
C TYR A 31 -8.64 3.98 -24.60
N ASN A 32 -9.87 4.47 -24.78
CA ASN A 32 -10.16 5.57 -25.70
C ASN A 32 -9.43 6.83 -25.24
N PHE A 33 -9.51 7.17 -23.95
CA PHE A 33 -8.76 8.27 -23.36
C PHE A 33 -7.25 8.15 -23.62
N PHE A 34 -6.65 6.98 -23.40
CA PHE A 34 -5.22 6.80 -23.68
C PHE A 34 -4.89 6.89 -25.18
N SER A 35 -5.77 6.42 -26.05
CA SER A 35 -5.59 6.48 -27.50
C SER A 35 -5.61 7.93 -28.02
N GLU A 36 -6.36 8.81 -27.36
CA GLU A 36 -6.42 10.24 -27.67
C GLU A 36 -5.21 11.03 -27.16
N HIS A 37 -4.56 10.59 -26.07
CA HIS A 37 -3.50 11.36 -25.39
C HIS A 37 -2.09 10.78 -25.56
N ILE A 38 -1.96 9.54 -26.03
CA ILE A 38 -0.67 8.85 -26.18
C ILE A 38 -0.53 8.37 -27.62
N ASP A 39 0.34 9.04 -28.37
CA ASP A 39 0.64 8.68 -29.76
C ASP A 39 1.08 7.21 -29.87
N GLY A 40 0.42 6.47 -30.76
CA GLY A 40 0.74 5.08 -31.02
C GLY A 40 0.27 4.11 -29.93
N PHE A 41 -0.57 4.53 -28.98
CA PHE A 41 -1.26 3.60 -28.09
C PHE A 41 -2.17 2.68 -28.89
N LYS A 42 -2.07 1.36 -28.66
CA LYS A 42 -2.87 0.34 -29.34
C LYS A 42 -3.53 -0.56 -28.33
N THR A 43 -4.74 -0.98 -28.65
CA THR A 43 -5.50 -1.97 -27.88
C THR A 43 -5.38 -3.35 -28.52
N SER A 44 -5.22 -4.38 -27.70
CA SER A 44 -5.27 -5.80 -28.07
C SER A 44 -6.12 -6.55 -27.03
N ASN A 45 -6.68 -7.69 -27.43
CA ASN A 45 -7.38 -8.60 -26.53
C ASN A 45 -6.43 -9.60 -25.84
N ASP A 46 -5.16 -9.65 -26.26
CA ASP A 46 -4.13 -10.47 -25.63
C ASP A 46 -3.37 -9.67 -24.56
N ASP A 47 -3.26 -10.24 -23.36
CA ASP A 47 -2.59 -9.58 -22.25
C ASP A 47 -1.12 -9.30 -22.55
N LYS A 48 -0.39 -10.21 -23.23
CA LYS A 48 1.04 -10.05 -23.49
C LYS A 48 1.29 -8.92 -24.48
N GLU A 49 0.44 -8.81 -25.49
CA GLU A 49 0.47 -7.69 -26.44
C GLU A 49 0.10 -6.37 -25.77
N MET A 50 -0.80 -6.39 -24.78
CA MET A 50 -1.22 -5.19 -24.04
C MET A 50 -0.22 -4.69 -23.00
N LEU A 51 0.61 -5.58 -22.43
CA LEU A 51 1.61 -5.25 -21.40
C LEU A 51 2.42 -3.96 -21.66
N PRO A 52 3.08 -3.78 -22.83
CA PRO A 52 3.85 -2.56 -23.09
C PRO A 52 2.97 -1.30 -23.11
N TYR A 53 1.75 -1.39 -23.63
CA TYR A 53 0.83 -0.25 -23.73
C TYR A 53 0.28 0.14 -22.37
N VAL A 54 -0.18 -0.82 -21.55
CA VAL A 54 -0.67 -0.53 -20.20
C VAL A 54 0.45 -0.02 -19.29
N SER A 55 1.68 -0.51 -19.47
CA SER A 55 2.83 -0.02 -18.72
C SER A 55 3.16 1.43 -19.04
N THR A 56 3.18 1.77 -20.33
CA THR A 56 3.40 3.15 -20.80
C THR A 56 2.25 4.06 -20.38
N ALA A 57 1.00 3.63 -20.52
CA ALA A 57 -0.17 4.42 -20.13
C ALA A 57 -0.18 4.75 -18.64
N VAL A 58 0.06 3.77 -17.77
CA VAL A 58 0.15 4.02 -16.31
C VAL A 58 1.30 4.95 -15.97
N THR A 59 2.45 4.77 -16.61
CA THR A 59 3.63 5.64 -16.36
C THR A 59 3.35 7.09 -16.78
N TRP A 60 2.75 7.27 -17.95
CA TRP A 60 2.33 8.58 -18.45
C TRP A 60 1.28 9.21 -17.53
N LEU A 61 0.28 8.44 -17.09
CA LEU A 61 -0.79 8.95 -16.21
C LEU A 61 -0.25 9.39 -14.85
N ILE A 62 0.69 8.64 -14.27
CA ILE A 62 1.41 9.05 -13.04
C ILE A 62 2.13 10.38 -13.26
N SER A 63 2.73 10.60 -14.44
CA SER A 63 3.43 11.85 -14.74
C SER A 63 2.48 13.05 -14.85
N LYS A 64 1.27 12.83 -15.36
CA LYS A 64 0.21 13.84 -15.54
C LYS A 64 -0.58 14.16 -14.27
N THR A 65 -0.50 13.29 -13.25
CA THR A 65 -1.28 13.40 -12.02
C THR A 65 -0.44 13.75 -10.79
N ARG A 66 0.76 14.33 -10.98
CA ARG A 66 1.69 14.68 -9.87
C ARG A 66 1.24 15.86 -9.02
N ASP A 67 0.46 16.77 -9.60
CA ASP A 67 -0.02 17.95 -8.89
C ASP A 67 -1.08 17.53 -7.86
N SER A 68 -0.69 17.54 -6.58
CA SER A 68 -1.57 17.15 -5.47
C SER A 68 -2.71 18.13 -5.22
N THR A 69 -2.65 19.35 -5.76
CA THR A 69 -3.75 20.31 -5.70
C THR A 69 -4.84 19.98 -6.72
N LYS A 70 -4.43 19.53 -7.93
CA LYS A 70 -5.36 19.04 -8.97
C LYS A 70 -5.87 17.63 -8.69
N PHE A 71 -5.03 16.77 -8.08
CA PHE A 71 -5.33 15.35 -7.86
C PHE A 71 -5.14 14.91 -6.38
N PRO A 72 -5.88 15.52 -5.42
CA PRO A 72 -5.67 15.27 -4.00
C PRO A 72 -5.91 13.80 -3.60
N LEU A 73 -6.95 13.16 -4.17
CA LEU A 73 -7.26 11.75 -3.88
C LEU A 73 -6.15 10.80 -4.34
N ILE A 74 -5.54 11.07 -5.50
CA ILE A 74 -4.43 10.26 -6.03
C ILE A 74 -3.20 10.41 -5.14
N ALA A 75 -2.91 11.65 -4.72
CA ALA A 75 -1.80 11.93 -3.81
C ALA A 75 -1.98 11.23 -2.45
N GLU A 76 -3.19 11.27 -1.88
CA GLU A 76 -3.51 10.60 -0.61
C GLU A 76 -3.35 9.08 -0.72
N GLU A 77 -3.92 8.45 -1.74
CA GLU A 77 -3.82 7.00 -1.92
C GLU A 77 -2.39 6.55 -2.25
N ASN A 78 -1.61 7.36 -2.95
CA ASN A 78 -0.18 7.11 -3.17
C ASN A 78 0.60 7.14 -1.85
N ALA A 79 0.32 8.14 -1.00
CA ALA A 79 0.93 8.26 0.33
C ALA A 79 0.57 7.07 1.22
N ASN A 80 -0.71 6.68 1.25
CA ASN A 80 -1.19 5.51 2.00
C ASN A 80 -0.55 4.20 1.50
N PHE A 81 -0.41 4.04 0.18
CA PHE A 81 0.25 2.88 -0.39
C PHE A 81 1.74 2.84 -0.02
N GLY A 82 2.46 3.96 -0.13
CA GLY A 82 3.85 4.07 0.30
C GLY A 82 4.03 3.79 1.80
N PHE A 83 3.17 4.37 2.64
CA PHE A 83 3.18 4.19 4.09
C PHE A 83 3.01 2.72 4.48
N THR A 84 1.98 2.05 3.96
CA THR A 84 1.73 0.63 4.27
C THR A 84 2.85 -0.27 3.77
N TYR A 85 3.42 0.01 2.59
CA TYR A 85 4.56 -0.74 2.06
C TYR A 85 5.81 -0.58 2.95
N ASN A 86 6.09 0.64 3.40
CA ASN A 86 7.20 0.93 4.31
C ASN A 86 7.01 0.25 5.67
N LEU A 87 5.81 0.29 6.24
CA LEU A 87 5.50 -0.45 7.47
C LEU A 87 5.72 -1.95 7.30
N LEU A 88 5.27 -2.54 6.20
CA LEU A 88 5.51 -3.97 5.94
C LEU A 88 7.01 -4.29 5.84
N GLY A 89 7.82 -3.38 5.29
CA GLY A 89 9.28 -3.47 5.29
C GLY A 89 9.89 -3.44 6.70
N LEU A 90 9.33 -2.62 7.58
CA LEU A 90 9.76 -2.47 8.98
C LEU A 90 9.22 -3.54 9.93
N LYS A 91 8.24 -4.36 9.51
CA LYS A 91 7.61 -5.39 10.34
C LYS A 91 8.59 -6.27 11.14
N PRO A 92 9.69 -6.79 10.58
CA PRO A 92 10.64 -7.58 11.36
C PRO A 92 11.25 -6.81 12.54
N PHE A 93 11.61 -5.53 12.34
CA PHE A 93 12.14 -4.67 13.39
C PHE A 93 11.08 -4.31 14.42
N GLY A 94 9.86 -4.03 13.97
CA GLY A 94 8.72 -3.76 14.85
C GLY A 94 8.42 -4.93 15.79
N ILE A 95 8.42 -6.16 15.27
CA ILE A 95 8.27 -7.38 16.08
C ILE A 95 9.45 -7.54 17.04
N ALA A 96 10.70 -7.40 16.56
CA ALA A 96 11.89 -7.56 17.39
C ALA A 96 11.90 -6.58 18.59
N ILE A 97 11.65 -5.30 18.34
CA ILE A 97 11.60 -4.26 19.38
C ILE A 97 10.46 -4.53 20.37
N SER A 98 9.28 -4.96 19.88
CA SER A 98 8.15 -5.29 20.74
C SER A 98 8.47 -6.50 21.64
N CYS A 99 9.10 -7.54 21.10
CA CYS A 99 9.54 -8.70 21.88
C CYS A 99 10.60 -8.33 22.94
N ILE A 100 11.58 -7.51 22.59
CA ILE A 100 12.58 -6.99 23.56
C ILE A 100 11.87 -6.25 24.69
N GLY A 101 10.90 -5.40 24.37
CA GLY A 101 10.11 -4.66 25.36
C GLY A 101 9.31 -5.57 26.29
N VAL A 102 8.66 -6.61 25.74
CA VAL A 102 7.95 -7.63 26.53
C VAL A 102 8.90 -8.38 27.46
N ILE A 103 10.03 -8.88 26.95
CA ILE A 103 11.03 -9.61 27.75
C ILE A 103 11.57 -8.71 28.87
N PHE A 104 11.97 -7.48 28.54
CA PHE A 104 12.51 -6.53 29.51
C PHE A 104 11.50 -6.19 30.61
N ASN A 105 10.25 -5.88 30.26
CA ASN A 105 9.19 -5.64 31.25
C ASN A 105 8.91 -6.87 32.11
N SER A 106 8.97 -8.07 31.53
CA SER A 106 8.75 -9.33 32.27
C SER A 106 9.87 -9.59 33.28
N ILE A 107 11.13 -9.30 32.92
CA ILE A 107 12.28 -9.38 33.84
C ILE A 107 12.11 -8.36 34.97
N LEU A 108 11.76 -7.11 34.67
CA LEU A 108 11.53 -6.09 35.70
C LEU A 108 10.38 -6.46 36.64
N MET A 109 9.30 -7.03 36.10
CA MET A 109 8.17 -7.53 36.89
C MET A 109 8.61 -8.65 37.83
N TYR A 110 9.41 -9.60 37.34
CA TYR A 110 9.97 -10.67 38.17
C TYR A 110 10.84 -10.10 39.30
N LEU A 111 11.74 -9.15 38.99
CA LEU A 111 12.62 -8.54 39.99
C LEU A 111 11.86 -7.70 41.03
N TYR A 112 10.77 -7.03 40.62
CA TYR A 112 9.87 -6.33 41.53
C TYR A 112 9.33 -7.29 42.61
N PHE A 113 8.80 -8.45 42.20
CA PHE A 113 8.23 -9.43 43.13
C PHE A 113 9.29 -10.24 43.89
N ALA A 114 10.40 -10.61 43.26
CA ALA A 114 11.40 -11.49 43.84
C ALA A 114 12.43 -10.76 44.71
N HIS A 115 12.79 -9.51 44.35
CA HIS A 115 13.94 -8.79 44.91
C HIS A 115 13.61 -7.38 45.39
N SER A 116 12.31 -7.03 45.50
CA SER A 116 11.83 -5.74 46.02
C SER A 116 12.43 -4.52 45.32
N VAL A 117 12.59 -4.59 44.00
CA VAL A 117 13.03 -3.45 43.19
C VAL A 117 11.97 -2.33 43.25
N PHE A 118 12.37 -1.11 43.60
CA PHE A 118 11.48 0.04 43.68
C PHE A 118 11.14 0.62 42.30
N VAL A 119 10.14 0.04 41.65
CA VAL A 119 9.50 0.56 40.43
C VAL A 119 7.99 0.55 40.62
N ASP A 120 7.29 1.56 40.09
CA ASP A 120 5.82 1.60 40.14
C ASP A 120 5.23 0.46 39.29
N LEU A 121 4.46 -0.41 39.93
CA LEU A 121 3.77 -1.53 39.29
C LEU A 121 2.85 -1.09 38.15
N LYS A 122 2.22 0.09 38.26
CA LYS A 122 1.35 0.64 37.20
C LYS A 122 2.15 0.93 35.92
N ILE A 123 3.37 1.44 36.08
CA ILE A 123 4.27 1.72 34.95
C ILE A 123 4.63 0.40 34.27
N LEU A 124 5.04 -0.62 35.04
CA LEU A 124 5.37 -1.95 34.49
C LEU A 124 4.20 -2.60 33.76
N LEU A 125 3.00 -2.57 34.35
CA LEU A 125 1.79 -3.10 33.72
C LEU A 125 1.42 -2.35 32.43
N SER A 126 1.45 -1.01 32.46
CA SER A 126 1.18 -0.21 31.26
C SER A 126 2.20 -0.47 30.15
N GLY A 127 3.48 -0.59 30.50
CA GLY A 127 4.55 -0.88 29.56
C GLY A 127 4.37 -2.23 28.89
N LEU A 128 4.06 -3.26 29.68
CA LEU A 128 3.76 -4.60 29.17
C LEU A 128 2.55 -4.59 28.22
N VAL A 129 1.45 -3.94 28.61
CA VAL A 129 0.25 -3.84 27.76
C VAL A 129 0.57 -3.12 26.45
N ILE A 130 1.30 -2.00 26.49
CA ILE A 130 1.68 -1.26 25.29
C ILE A 130 2.53 -2.13 24.36
N HIS A 131 3.57 -2.80 24.87
CA HIS A 131 4.41 -3.68 24.05
C HIS A 131 3.63 -4.83 23.43
N LEU A 132 2.68 -5.43 24.17
CA LEU A 132 1.80 -6.46 23.65
C LEU A 132 0.88 -5.92 22.55
N LEU A 133 0.26 -4.75 22.73
CA LEU A 133 -0.58 -4.13 21.70
C LEU A 133 0.21 -3.83 20.42
N PHE A 134 1.43 -3.30 20.53
CA PHE A 134 2.29 -3.10 19.38
C PHE A 134 2.67 -4.42 18.70
N LEU A 135 2.99 -5.46 19.47
CA LEU A 135 3.26 -6.79 18.93
C LEU A 135 2.07 -7.33 18.13
N LEU A 136 0.85 -7.22 18.68
CA LEU A 136 -0.38 -7.62 18.01
C LEU A 136 -0.62 -6.80 16.73
N LEU A 137 -0.41 -5.47 16.77
CA LEU A 137 -0.51 -4.61 15.59
C LEU A 137 0.44 -5.07 14.48
N TRP A 138 1.70 -5.36 14.81
CA TRP A 138 2.68 -5.81 13.83
C TRP A 138 2.31 -7.18 13.25
N ILE A 139 1.79 -8.10 14.05
CA ILE A 139 1.43 -9.45 13.60
C ILE A 139 0.18 -9.41 12.72
N PHE A 140 -0.91 -8.80 13.21
CA PHE A 140 -2.25 -8.92 12.63
C PHE A 140 -2.63 -7.81 11.67
N ILE A 141 -2.21 -6.56 11.91
CA ILE A 141 -2.62 -5.42 11.08
C ILE A 141 -1.63 -5.22 9.93
N ILE A 142 -0.34 -5.18 10.24
CA ILE A 142 0.70 -4.91 9.23
C ILE A 142 0.97 -6.17 8.40
N THR A 143 0.20 -6.37 7.33
CA THR A 143 0.26 -7.59 6.50
C THR A 143 0.48 -7.27 5.02
N LYS A 144 0.85 -8.29 4.24
CA LYS A 144 0.86 -8.17 2.77
C LYS A 144 -0.52 -7.76 2.22
N SER A 145 -1.59 -8.25 2.83
CA SER A 145 -2.97 -7.92 2.43
C SER A 145 -3.26 -6.43 2.57
N LEU A 146 -2.81 -5.79 3.66
CA LEU A 146 -2.95 -4.34 3.86
C LEU A 146 -2.32 -3.55 2.72
N VAL A 147 -1.08 -3.90 2.35
CA VAL A 147 -0.33 -3.28 1.24
C VAL A 147 -1.02 -3.52 -0.09
N ILE A 148 -1.51 -4.74 -0.34
CA ILE A 148 -2.22 -5.07 -1.58
C ILE A 148 -3.50 -4.23 -1.69
N SER A 149 -4.27 -4.10 -0.61
CA SER A 149 -5.48 -3.29 -0.55
C SER A 149 -5.19 -1.82 -0.86
N ALA A 150 -4.17 -1.23 -0.22
CA ALA A 150 -3.74 0.15 -0.47
C ALA A 150 -3.29 0.36 -1.93
N GLY A 151 -2.49 -0.56 -2.48
CA GLY A 151 -2.08 -0.49 -3.89
C GLY A 151 -3.25 -0.57 -4.87
N LYS A 152 -4.28 -1.37 -4.57
CA LYS A 152 -5.52 -1.42 -5.37
C LYS A 152 -6.34 -0.13 -5.28
N LYS A 153 -6.42 0.50 -4.11
CA LYS A 153 -7.08 1.80 -3.95
C LYS A 153 -6.36 2.88 -4.75
N TYR A 154 -5.04 2.95 -4.63
CA TYR A 154 -4.22 3.84 -5.45
C TYR A 154 -4.43 3.63 -6.94
N ALA A 155 -4.49 2.38 -7.41
CA ALA A 155 -4.77 2.11 -8.81
C ALA A 155 -6.15 2.60 -9.28
N ARG A 156 -7.20 2.45 -8.46
CA ARG A 156 -8.52 2.98 -8.80
C ARG A 156 -8.51 4.50 -8.86
N ALA A 157 -7.91 5.16 -7.86
CA ALA A 157 -7.79 6.61 -7.82
C ALA A 157 -7.01 7.12 -9.05
N LEU A 158 -5.87 6.49 -9.34
CA LEU A 158 -5.04 6.85 -10.49
C LEU A 158 -5.80 6.71 -11.81
N LEU A 159 -6.44 5.57 -12.06
CA LEU A 159 -7.16 5.34 -13.32
C LEU A 159 -8.43 6.18 -13.46
N SER A 160 -9.07 6.56 -12.34
CA SER A 160 -10.20 7.50 -12.37
C SER A 160 -9.81 8.89 -12.88
N ALA A 161 -8.51 9.22 -12.93
CA ALA A 161 -8.04 10.47 -13.51
C ALA A 161 -8.40 10.60 -14.99
N CYS A 162 -8.54 9.49 -15.72
CA CYS A 162 -8.99 9.49 -17.11
C CYS A 162 -10.39 10.11 -17.28
N ASP A 163 -11.23 10.08 -16.23
CA ASP A 163 -12.58 10.64 -16.22
C ASP A 163 -12.63 12.05 -15.57
N SER A 164 -11.50 12.61 -15.13
CA SER A 164 -11.49 13.82 -14.29
C SER A 164 -11.60 15.15 -15.05
N GLY A 165 -11.30 15.17 -16.36
CA GLY A 165 -11.21 16.40 -17.16
C GLY A 165 -10.06 17.35 -16.77
N ASN A 166 -9.23 16.97 -15.78
CA ASN A 166 -8.14 17.81 -15.24
C ASN A 166 -6.76 17.49 -15.84
N ILE A 167 -6.72 16.57 -16.81
CA ILE A 167 -5.50 16.17 -17.51
C ILE A 167 -5.38 17.03 -18.76
N ASP A 168 -4.42 17.96 -18.73
CA ASP A 168 -4.01 18.81 -19.85
C ASP A 168 -2.93 18.13 -20.71
#